data_AF-A0A1G8QP82-F1
#
_entry.id   AF-A0A1G8QP82-F1
#
_cell.length_a   1.000
_cell.length_b   1.000
_cell.length_c   1.000
_cell.angle_alpha   90.00
_cell.angle_beta   90.00
_cell.angle_gamma   90.00
#
_symmetry.space_group_name_H-M   'P 1'
#
loop_
_entity.id
_entity.type
_entity.pdbx_description
1 polymer ?
#
loop_
_entity_poly.entity_id
_entity_poly.type
_entity_poly.pdbx_seq_one_letter_code
_entity_poly.pdbx_strand_id
1 'polypeptide(L)'
;MNISLYSDESIYSIYARIAFYSGKFKIRKENLNSVIDYPFKSVENPDGTSLSQKIDGTYLLERHSSYPYYSQFMLNNEEREQMKKTFLEGNSLKIDQLTGHFKSKSNLRLCPLCLVDDSNRYGEPYWHRAHQLPGSIVCDIHNILLLSECPKCSEPLTPSSKHLPLITPQFCSEGHCLKHVIPNEDEDLLTLATNNRSLLEPEKKVDLIKIREKMTTIFLGEGIINEKSYYRFKLNQKVHERFNDSFLKRLGISKDVMRIHLFWKTRKELDPLFYILLMIYFSGSVFQFLEQEFEYAPFGNGPWKCLNRVCKYYEKHVIKSVEISFIKGGRPWALFCCNECGCKYEWLNYDDVALIIEPGPVWLSECEKLFQNWEVTFNEMYILFTRDFMDQWNKYHPISPEHFKSKCFSKSIKEEFPQLFK
;
A
#
# COMPACT_ATOMS: atom_id res chain seq x y z
N MET A 1 -6.43 -44.19 -2.97
CA MET A 1 -6.88 -43.26 -1.90
C MET A 1 -7.44 -42.03 -2.60
N ASN A 2 -8.75 -41.76 -2.47
CA ASN A 2 -9.34 -40.52 -2.98
C ASN A 2 -9.04 -39.41 -1.97
N ILE A 3 -8.28 -38.41 -2.38
CA ILE A 3 -7.96 -37.25 -1.54
C ILE A 3 -9.15 -36.30 -1.61
N SER A 4 -9.82 -36.09 -0.49
CA SER A 4 -10.88 -35.08 -0.38
C SER A 4 -10.24 -33.73 -0.07
N LEU A 5 -10.65 -32.69 -0.79
CA LEU A 5 -10.24 -31.30 -0.54
C LEU A 5 -11.36 -30.61 0.24
N TYR A 6 -11.04 -29.97 1.36
CA TYR A 6 -12.03 -29.28 2.18
C TYR A 6 -12.11 -27.78 1.87
N SER A 7 -13.25 -27.18 2.20
CA SER A 7 -13.43 -25.73 2.01
C SER A 7 -12.43 -24.98 2.90
N ASP A 8 -11.78 -23.97 2.35
CA ASP A 8 -10.76 -23.18 3.04
C ASP A 8 -9.54 -23.95 3.57
N GLU A 9 -9.33 -25.19 3.14
CA GLU A 9 -8.15 -25.96 3.49
C GLU A 9 -6.89 -25.38 2.83
N SER A 10 -5.80 -25.21 3.58
CA SER A 10 -4.51 -24.80 3.01
C SER A 10 -3.81 -25.94 2.26
N ILE A 11 -2.99 -25.61 1.26
CA ILE A 11 -2.14 -26.59 0.56
C ILE A 11 -1.23 -27.32 1.55
N TYR A 12 -0.74 -26.62 2.58
CA TYR A 12 0.01 -27.25 3.65
C TYR A 12 -0.78 -28.35 4.35
N SER A 13 -2.05 -28.09 4.69
CA SER A 13 -2.93 -29.11 5.29
C SER A 13 -3.11 -30.32 4.40
N ILE A 14 -3.39 -30.09 3.10
CA ILE A 14 -3.55 -31.16 2.11
C ILE A 14 -2.28 -32.02 2.08
N TYR A 15 -1.11 -31.38 2.01
CA TYR A 15 0.17 -32.07 2.04
C TYR A 15 0.38 -32.84 3.35
N ALA A 16 0.09 -32.22 4.50
CA ALA A 16 0.27 -32.84 5.82
C ALA A 16 -0.58 -34.11 5.95
N ARG A 17 -1.86 -34.06 5.54
CA ARG A 17 -2.77 -35.20 5.51
C ARG A 17 -2.28 -36.30 4.58
N ILE A 18 -1.89 -35.98 3.34
CA ILE A 18 -1.37 -36.97 2.38
C ILE A 18 -0.11 -37.64 2.92
N ALA A 19 0.83 -36.87 3.48
CA ALA A 19 2.06 -37.40 4.06
C ALA A 19 1.77 -38.33 5.25
N PHE A 20 0.82 -37.94 6.11
CA PHE A 20 0.38 -38.75 7.24
C PHE A 20 -0.29 -40.05 6.80
N TYR A 21 -1.21 -40.00 5.83
CA TYR A 21 -1.95 -41.17 5.35
C TYR A 21 -1.14 -42.13 4.48
N SER A 22 -0.18 -41.61 3.73
CA SER A 22 0.67 -42.44 2.87
C SER A 22 1.79 -43.14 3.64
N GLY A 23 2.18 -42.61 4.80
CA GLY A 23 3.41 -43.01 5.49
C GLY A 23 4.69 -42.75 4.67
N LYS A 24 4.60 -42.07 3.52
CA LYS A 24 5.72 -41.75 2.63
C LYS A 24 5.95 -40.25 2.66
N PHE A 25 7.14 -39.83 3.10
CA PHE A 25 7.52 -38.42 3.09
C PHE A 25 8.98 -38.25 2.66
N LYS A 26 9.18 -37.48 1.59
CA LYS A 26 10.48 -36.90 1.23
C LYS A 26 10.35 -35.39 1.34
N ILE A 27 10.69 -34.85 2.50
CA ILE A 27 10.84 -33.39 2.64
C ILE A 27 12.13 -32.99 1.91
N ARG A 28 12.01 -32.25 0.81
CA ARG A 28 13.15 -31.48 0.30
C ARG A 28 13.37 -30.33 1.29
N LYS A 29 14.53 -30.32 1.97
CA LYS A 29 14.92 -29.36 3.03
C LYS A 29 14.70 -27.88 2.71
N GLU A 30 14.54 -27.54 1.43
CA GLU A 30 14.64 -26.19 0.89
C GLU A 30 13.29 -25.45 0.81
N ASN A 31 12.16 -26.10 1.14
CA ASN A 31 10.81 -25.62 0.77
C ASN A 31 9.84 -25.31 1.93
N LEU A 32 10.25 -25.42 3.20
CA LEU A 32 9.34 -25.36 4.36
C LEU A 32 9.19 -23.98 5.03
N ASN A 33 9.70 -22.91 4.43
CA ASN A 33 9.64 -21.59 5.07
C ASN A 33 8.26 -20.92 4.95
N SER A 34 7.49 -21.22 3.89
CA SER A 34 6.11 -20.74 3.72
C SER A 34 5.10 -21.80 4.18
N VAL A 35 4.56 -21.58 5.37
CA VAL A 35 3.62 -22.46 6.10
C VAL A 35 2.28 -22.65 5.36
N ILE A 36 1.95 -21.77 4.42
CA ILE A 36 0.67 -21.71 3.71
C ILE A 36 0.83 -22.18 2.26
N ASP A 37 1.89 -21.71 1.61
CA ASP A 37 2.08 -21.80 0.16
C ASP A 37 3.17 -22.81 -0.17
N TYR A 38 2.86 -24.08 0.12
CA TYR A 38 3.78 -25.19 -0.13
C TYR A 38 3.85 -25.52 -1.65
N PRO A 39 5.03 -25.87 -2.20
CA PRO A 39 5.20 -26.11 -3.63
C PRO A 39 4.28 -27.20 -4.21
N PHE A 40 3.37 -26.81 -5.12
CA PHE A 40 2.44 -27.71 -5.82
C PHE A 40 3.12 -28.91 -6.48
N LYS A 41 4.27 -28.69 -7.13
CA LYS A 41 5.01 -29.74 -7.86
C LYS A 41 5.75 -30.73 -6.95
N SER A 42 5.79 -30.47 -5.65
CA SER A 42 6.52 -31.30 -4.68
C SER A 42 5.63 -32.23 -3.86
N VAL A 43 4.31 -32.17 -4.07
CA VAL A 43 3.35 -33.02 -3.38
C VAL A 43 3.16 -34.31 -4.17
N GLU A 44 3.74 -35.41 -3.70
CA GLU A 44 3.49 -36.76 -4.23
C GLU A 44 2.30 -37.39 -3.50
N ASN A 45 1.42 -38.04 -4.25
CA ASN A 45 0.35 -38.90 -3.75
C ASN A 45 0.92 -40.17 -3.09
N PRO A 46 0.12 -40.91 -2.31
CA PRO A 46 0.55 -42.15 -1.68
C PRO A 46 1.04 -43.23 -2.66
N ASP A 47 0.54 -43.19 -3.90
CA ASP A 47 0.89 -44.08 -5.01
C ASP A 47 2.14 -43.62 -5.80
N GLY A 48 2.79 -42.52 -5.39
CA GLY A 48 3.99 -41.97 -6.05
C GLY A 48 3.69 -41.09 -7.26
N THR A 49 2.43 -40.88 -7.62
CA THR A 49 2.04 -39.90 -8.67
C THR A 49 2.05 -38.49 -8.10
N SER A 50 2.35 -37.46 -8.89
CA SER A 50 2.27 -36.08 -8.39
C SER A 50 0.81 -35.68 -8.17
N LEU A 51 0.50 -34.93 -7.10
CA LEU A 51 -0.83 -34.32 -6.88
C LEU A 51 -1.27 -33.50 -8.11
N SER A 52 -0.30 -32.86 -8.77
CA SER A 52 -0.50 -32.10 -10.01
C SER A 52 -0.95 -32.94 -11.21
N GLN A 53 -0.89 -34.27 -11.14
CA GLN A 53 -1.41 -35.16 -12.18
C GLN A 53 -2.89 -35.48 -12.01
N LYS A 54 -3.45 -35.23 -10.82
CA LYS A 54 -4.85 -35.53 -10.48
C LYS A 54 -5.69 -34.28 -10.22
N ILE A 55 -5.05 -33.20 -9.78
CA ILE A 55 -5.71 -31.95 -9.43
C ILE A 55 -5.05 -30.82 -10.24
N ASP A 56 -5.87 -29.98 -10.83
CA ASP A 56 -5.41 -28.79 -11.54
C ASP A 56 -4.66 -27.84 -10.58
N GLY A 57 -3.44 -27.45 -10.98
CA GLY A 57 -2.61 -26.55 -10.20
C GLY A 57 -3.24 -25.15 -10.05
N THR A 58 -4.01 -24.70 -11.05
CA THR A 58 -4.72 -23.41 -10.98
C THR A 58 -5.82 -23.45 -9.93
N TYR A 59 -6.61 -24.52 -9.90
CA TYR A 59 -7.61 -24.74 -8.86
C TYR A 59 -7.00 -24.71 -7.44
N LEU A 60 -5.90 -25.44 -7.21
CA LEU A 60 -5.25 -25.43 -5.89
C LEU A 60 -4.67 -24.05 -5.55
N LEU A 61 -4.15 -23.33 -6.54
CA LEU A 61 -3.68 -21.96 -6.34
C LEU A 61 -4.82 -21.03 -5.92
N GLU A 62 -5.96 -21.07 -6.61
CA GLU A 62 -7.07 -20.16 -6.36
C GLU A 62 -7.88 -20.55 -5.12
N ARG A 63 -7.95 -21.84 -4.77
CA ARG A 63 -8.83 -22.35 -3.70
C ARG A 63 -8.11 -22.88 -2.47
N HIS A 64 -6.80 -23.09 -2.53
CA HIS A 64 -6.03 -23.71 -1.43
C HIS A 64 -4.75 -22.95 -1.05
N SER A 65 -4.40 -21.85 -1.73
CA SER A 65 -3.23 -20.99 -1.40
C SER A 65 -3.62 -19.60 -0.90
N SER A 66 -2.62 -18.82 -0.48
CA SER A 66 -2.74 -17.39 -0.18
C SER A 66 -2.70 -16.48 -1.42
N TYR A 67 -2.48 -17.03 -2.62
CA TYR A 67 -2.37 -16.26 -3.86
C TYR A 67 -3.53 -15.30 -4.12
N PRO A 68 -4.82 -15.67 -3.92
CA PRO A 68 -5.92 -14.72 -4.13
C PRO A 68 -5.79 -13.47 -3.26
N TYR A 69 -5.28 -13.61 -2.04
CA TYR A 69 -5.06 -12.49 -1.13
C TYR A 69 -3.95 -11.56 -1.65
N TYR A 70 -2.77 -12.08 -1.98
CA TYR A 70 -1.64 -11.24 -2.41
C TYR A 70 -1.80 -10.67 -3.83
N SER A 71 -2.36 -11.46 -4.75
CA SER A 71 -2.51 -11.06 -6.14
C SER A 71 -3.40 -9.83 -6.30
N GLN A 72 -4.34 -9.60 -5.38
CA GLN A 72 -5.20 -8.42 -5.36
C GLN A 72 -4.44 -7.11 -5.17
N PHE A 73 -3.29 -7.15 -4.52
CA PHE A 73 -2.44 -5.99 -4.24
C PHE A 73 -1.27 -5.86 -5.23
N MET A 74 -1.40 -6.40 -6.44
CA MET A 74 -0.46 -6.22 -7.55
C MET A 74 -0.94 -5.13 -8.51
N LEU A 75 -0.03 -4.27 -8.97
CA LEU A 75 -0.38 -3.07 -9.76
C LEU A 75 -0.63 -3.37 -11.23
N ASN A 76 0.08 -4.33 -11.80
CA ASN A 76 -0.01 -4.66 -13.22
C ASN A 76 -0.14 -6.17 -13.45
N ASN A 77 -0.63 -6.53 -14.63
CA ASN A 77 -0.87 -7.93 -15.01
C ASN A 77 0.43 -8.74 -15.08
N GLU A 78 1.56 -8.11 -15.46
CA GLU A 78 2.86 -8.78 -15.53
C GLU A 78 3.33 -9.26 -14.15
N GLU A 79 3.20 -8.42 -13.12
CA GLU A 79 3.48 -8.77 -11.72
C GLU A 79 2.55 -9.89 -11.22
N ARG A 80 1.26 -9.84 -11.57
CA ARG A 80 0.28 -10.90 -11.22
C ARG A 80 0.66 -12.23 -11.85
N GLU A 81 1.00 -12.25 -13.13
CA GLU A 81 1.43 -13.47 -13.83
C GLU A 81 2.77 -14.00 -13.30
N GLN A 82 3.71 -13.10 -12.99
CA GLN A 82 4.97 -13.50 -12.37
C GLN A 82 4.76 -14.10 -10.97
N MET A 83 3.86 -13.52 -10.17
CA MET A 83 3.48 -14.08 -8.88
C MET A 83 2.81 -15.44 -9.05
N LYS A 84 1.83 -15.57 -9.95
CA LYS A 84 1.15 -16.82 -10.28
C LYS A 84 2.15 -17.93 -10.63
N LYS A 85 3.09 -17.63 -11.53
CA LYS A 85 4.17 -18.55 -11.92
C LYS A 85 5.04 -18.94 -10.71
N THR A 86 5.40 -17.96 -9.87
CA THR A 86 6.24 -18.20 -8.69
C THR A 86 5.55 -19.12 -7.68
N PHE A 87 4.26 -18.93 -7.44
CA PHE A 87 3.45 -19.82 -6.59
C PHE A 87 3.35 -21.22 -7.21
N LEU A 88 3.06 -21.35 -8.50
CA LEU A 88 2.97 -22.65 -9.19
C LEU A 88 4.29 -23.43 -9.23
N GLU A 89 5.42 -22.72 -9.35
CA GLU A 89 6.77 -23.29 -9.19
C GLU A 89 7.07 -23.65 -7.74
N GLY A 90 6.44 -22.95 -6.79
CA GLY A 90 6.53 -23.20 -5.37
C GLY A 90 7.89 -22.84 -4.77
N ASN A 91 8.47 -21.75 -5.27
CA ASN A 91 9.72 -21.21 -4.75
C ASN A 91 9.42 -20.39 -3.49
N SER A 92 9.41 -21.04 -2.32
CA SER A 92 9.08 -20.43 -1.02
C SER A 92 9.85 -19.12 -0.77
N LEU A 93 11.15 -19.09 -1.03
CA LEU A 93 11.97 -17.88 -0.86
C LEU A 93 11.52 -16.71 -1.75
N LYS A 94 11.16 -16.97 -3.01
CA LYS A 94 10.63 -15.93 -3.90
C LYS A 94 9.21 -15.53 -3.50
N ILE A 95 8.38 -16.47 -3.04
CA ILE A 95 7.05 -16.17 -2.51
C ILE A 95 7.19 -15.23 -1.31
N ASP A 96 8.04 -15.56 -0.34
CA ASP A 96 8.34 -14.75 0.84
C ASP A 96 8.82 -13.35 0.45
N GLN A 97 9.72 -13.25 -0.54
CA GLN A 97 10.19 -11.96 -1.07
C GLN A 97 9.08 -11.14 -1.71
N LEU A 98 8.19 -11.77 -2.48
CA LEU A 98 7.08 -11.08 -3.17
C LEU A 98 5.96 -10.67 -2.22
N THR A 99 5.77 -11.41 -1.14
CA THR A 99 4.69 -11.21 -0.16
C THR A 99 5.13 -10.39 1.05
N GLY A 100 6.41 -10.03 1.14
CA GLY A 100 6.95 -9.22 2.23
C GLY A 100 7.27 -10.00 3.51
N HIS A 101 7.16 -11.34 3.48
CA HIS A 101 7.51 -12.24 4.59
C HIS A 101 9.02 -12.41 4.73
N PHE A 102 9.76 -11.32 4.92
CA PHE A 102 11.17 -11.44 5.32
C PHE A 102 11.25 -11.88 6.78
N LYS A 103 11.40 -13.20 6.96
CA LYS A 103 11.65 -13.92 8.22
C LYS A 103 10.44 -14.02 9.16
N SER A 104 9.75 -15.15 9.17
CA SER A 104 9.69 -15.97 10.39
C SER A 104 9.09 -17.34 10.06
N LYS A 105 9.61 -18.37 10.74
CA LYS A 105 8.86 -19.58 10.99
C LYS A 105 7.68 -19.19 11.88
N SER A 106 6.63 -18.63 11.29
CA SER A 106 5.42 -18.31 12.04
C SER A 106 4.77 -19.62 12.45
N ASN A 107 4.30 -19.66 13.70
CA ASN A 107 3.49 -20.77 14.15
C ASN A 107 2.20 -20.81 13.31
N LEU A 108 1.75 -22.02 13.00
CA LEU A 108 0.43 -22.27 12.46
C LEU A 108 -0.63 -21.82 13.47
N ARG A 109 -1.74 -21.29 12.94
CA ARG A 109 -2.88 -20.84 13.74
C ARG A 109 -4.08 -21.74 13.56
N LEU A 110 -4.74 -22.11 14.64
CA LEU A 110 -5.99 -22.85 14.61
C LEU A 110 -7.07 -22.18 15.46
N CYS A 111 -8.32 -22.44 15.10
CA CYS A 111 -9.47 -22.08 15.90
C CYS A 111 -9.94 -23.33 16.69
N PRO A 112 -10.02 -23.27 18.03
CA PRO A 112 -10.54 -24.34 18.87
C PRO A 112 -11.91 -24.87 18.46
N LEU A 113 -12.79 -23.99 17.96
CA LEU A 113 -14.14 -24.35 17.53
C LEU A 113 -14.15 -24.92 16.10
N CYS A 114 -13.32 -24.42 15.18
CA CYS A 114 -13.11 -25.09 13.88
C CYS A 114 -12.64 -26.53 14.06
N LEU A 115 -11.77 -26.82 15.04
CA LEU A 115 -11.36 -28.21 15.31
C LEU A 115 -12.56 -29.13 15.56
N VAL A 116 -13.57 -28.63 16.27
CA VAL A 116 -14.79 -29.38 16.59
C VAL A 116 -15.67 -29.50 15.35
N ASP A 117 -15.92 -28.38 14.66
CA ASP A 117 -16.77 -28.34 13.48
C ASP A 117 -16.23 -29.21 12.34
N ASP A 118 -14.93 -29.14 12.07
CA ASP A 118 -14.27 -29.94 11.04
C ASP A 118 -14.29 -31.42 11.40
N SER A 119 -14.02 -31.76 12.67
CA SER A 119 -14.09 -33.16 13.13
C SER A 119 -15.50 -33.73 12.97
N ASN A 120 -16.53 -32.94 13.28
CA ASN A 120 -17.93 -33.36 13.14
C ASN A 120 -18.35 -33.49 11.66
N ARG A 121 -17.87 -32.58 10.80
CA ARG A 121 -18.29 -32.48 9.40
C ARG A 121 -17.51 -33.40 8.45
N TYR A 122 -16.21 -33.51 8.66
CA TYR A 122 -15.27 -34.19 7.77
C TYR A 122 -14.59 -35.40 8.41
N GLY A 123 -14.78 -35.62 9.71
CA GLY A 123 -14.12 -36.68 10.48
C GLY A 123 -12.74 -36.29 11.00
N GLU A 124 -12.23 -35.12 10.63
CA GLU A 124 -10.90 -34.66 10.98
C GLU A 124 -10.76 -33.13 10.81
N PRO A 125 -9.91 -32.48 11.63
CA PRO A 125 -9.58 -31.07 11.47
C PRO A 125 -8.51 -30.83 10.41
N TYR A 126 -8.48 -29.61 9.85
CA TYR A 126 -7.48 -29.20 8.87
C TYR A 126 -7.00 -27.76 9.10
N TRP A 127 -5.87 -27.39 8.49
CA TRP A 127 -5.36 -26.01 8.62
C TRP A 127 -6.08 -25.10 7.63
N HIS A 128 -6.94 -24.24 8.15
CA HIS A 128 -7.63 -23.20 7.40
C HIS A 128 -6.67 -22.14 6.85
N ARG A 129 -6.86 -21.70 5.60
CA ARG A 129 -6.06 -20.62 4.98
C ARG A 129 -6.30 -19.27 5.63
N ALA A 130 -7.55 -18.94 5.92
CA ALA A 130 -7.94 -17.64 6.46
C ALA A 130 -7.21 -17.34 7.79
N HIS A 131 -7.05 -18.37 8.62
CA HIS A 131 -6.31 -18.30 9.88
C HIS A 131 -4.81 -18.03 9.69
N GLN A 132 -4.24 -18.36 8.53
CA GLN A 132 -2.80 -18.18 8.30
C GLN A 132 -2.44 -16.83 7.67
N LEU A 133 -3.41 -16.02 7.24
CA LEU A 133 -3.13 -14.72 6.61
C LEU A 133 -2.48 -13.69 7.56
N PRO A 134 -1.77 -12.69 7.01
CA PRO A 134 -1.19 -11.60 7.82
C PRO A 134 -2.25 -10.92 8.68
N GLY A 135 -1.95 -10.70 9.96
CA GLY A 135 -2.86 -10.05 10.90
C GLY A 135 -4.09 -10.87 11.33
N SER A 136 -4.36 -12.05 10.75
CA SER A 136 -5.45 -12.93 11.19
C SER A 136 -5.15 -13.56 12.56
N ILE A 137 -5.49 -12.89 13.66
CA ILE A 137 -5.32 -13.42 15.03
C ILE A 137 -6.65 -13.84 15.68
N VAL A 138 -7.75 -13.61 14.98
CA VAL A 138 -9.12 -13.97 15.35
C VAL A 138 -9.70 -14.86 14.25
N CYS A 139 -10.50 -15.85 14.63
CA CYS A 139 -11.30 -16.62 13.70
C CYS A 139 -12.48 -15.78 13.19
N ASP A 140 -12.59 -15.61 11.88
CA ASP A 140 -13.68 -14.88 11.21
C ASP A 140 -15.05 -15.55 11.39
N ILE A 141 -15.07 -16.87 11.65
CA ILE A 141 -16.30 -17.65 11.82
C ILE A 141 -16.80 -17.60 13.26
N HIS A 142 -15.89 -17.81 14.22
CA HIS A 142 -16.27 -18.01 15.62
C HIS A 142 -16.00 -16.81 16.53
N ASN A 143 -15.32 -15.77 16.04
CA ASN A 143 -14.92 -14.59 16.82
C ASN A 143 -14.18 -14.94 18.13
N ILE A 144 -13.18 -15.82 18.03
CA ILE A 144 -12.30 -16.19 19.14
C ILE A 144 -10.84 -16.07 18.72
N LEU A 145 -9.93 -15.91 19.68
CA LEU A 145 -8.50 -15.85 19.38
C LEU A 145 -8.02 -17.18 18.81
N LEU A 146 -7.21 -17.09 17.76
CA LEU A 146 -6.53 -18.24 17.18
C LEU A 146 -5.37 -18.66 18.06
N LEU A 147 -5.25 -19.97 18.28
CA LEU A 147 -4.12 -20.55 19.00
C LEU A 147 -2.95 -20.75 18.03
N SER A 148 -1.79 -20.23 18.40
CA SER A 148 -0.50 -20.46 17.74
C SER A 148 0.45 -21.33 18.58
N GLU A 149 0.06 -21.63 19.81
CA GLU A 149 0.76 -22.47 20.76
C GLU A 149 -0.25 -23.13 21.70
N CYS A 150 0.18 -24.17 22.40
CA CYS A 150 -0.61 -24.79 23.44
C CYS A 150 -0.84 -23.80 24.60
N PRO A 151 -2.09 -23.53 25.01
CA PRO A 151 -2.38 -22.55 26.05
C PRO A 151 -1.96 -23.01 27.46
N LYS A 152 -1.55 -24.28 27.63
CA LYS A 152 -1.11 -24.84 28.91
C LYS A 152 0.40 -24.92 29.06
N CYS A 153 1.11 -25.38 28.03
CA CYS A 153 2.57 -25.59 28.08
C CYS A 153 3.35 -24.69 27.13
N SER A 154 2.68 -23.79 26.39
CA SER A 154 3.28 -22.91 25.38
C SER A 154 4.09 -23.64 24.30
N GLU A 155 3.77 -24.93 24.06
CA GLU A 155 4.32 -25.66 22.93
C GLU A 155 3.87 -24.99 21.62
N PRO A 156 4.79 -24.51 20.78
CA PRO A 156 4.43 -23.77 19.58
C PRO A 156 3.94 -24.71 18.48
N LEU A 157 2.87 -24.31 17.78
CA LEU A 157 2.31 -25.07 16.66
C LEU A 157 3.16 -24.84 15.40
N THR A 158 4.36 -25.39 15.36
CA THR A 158 5.29 -25.17 14.25
C THR A 158 5.22 -26.27 13.19
N PRO A 159 5.34 -25.91 11.90
CA PRO A 159 5.63 -26.90 10.86
C PRO A 159 6.98 -27.56 11.16
N SER A 160 6.99 -28.84 11.50
CA SER A 160 8.24 -29.54 11.80
C SER A 160 9.12 -29.66 10.56
N SER A 161 10.37 -29.20 10.65
CA SER A 161 11.36 -29.30 9.57
C SER A 161 12.16 -30.61 9.59
N LYS A 162 11.91 -31.50 10.57
CA LYS A 162 12.79 -32.66 10.81
C LYS A 162 12.09 -34.02 10.70
N HIS A 163 10.79 -34.15 11.02
CA HIS A 163 10.23 -35.49 11.24
C HIS A 163 8.84 -35.82 10.68
N LEU A 164 8.04 -34.87 10.17
CA LEU A 164 6.81 -35.04 9.35
C LEU A 164 6.10 -33.67 9.34
N PRO A 165 5.35 -33.28 8.29
CA PRO A 165 4.48 -32.11 8.38
C PRO A 165 3.47 -32.28 9.52
N LEU A 166 3.19 -31.20 10.25
CA LEU A 166 2.26 -31.18 11.37
C LEU A 166 0.82 -31.22 10.83
N ILE A 167 0.13 -32.34 11.00
CA ILE A 167 -1.32 -32.39 10.85
C ILE A 167 -1.97 -31.53 11.93
N THR A 168 -3.20 -31.05 11.70
CA THR A 168 -3.90 -30.19 12.65
C THR A 168 -4.18 -30.96 13.95
N PRO A 169 -3.49 -30.64 15.07
CA PRO A 169 -3.56 -31.46 16.25
C PRO A 169 -4.78 -31.09 17.10
N GLN A 170 -5.46 -32.11 17.67
CA GLN A 170 -6.45 -31.89 18.73
C GLN A 170 -5.80 -31.79 20.13
N PHE A 171 -4.58 -32.33 20.25
CA PHE A 171 -3.80 -32.34 21.48
C PHE A 171 -2.35 -31.98 21.18
N CYS A 172 -1.70 -31.25 22.09
CA CYS A 172 -0.27 -30.98 21.99
C CYS A 172 0.56 -32.26 22.31
N SER A 173 1.89 -32.23 22.18
CA SER A 173 2.73 -33.41 22.42
C SER A 173 2.69 -33.91 23.86
N GLU A 174 2.44 -33.01 24.81
CA GLU A 174 2.21 -33.31 26.24
C GLU A 174 0.77 -33.79 26.54
N GLY A 175 -0.08 -33.98 25.53
CA GLY A 175 -1.45 -34.48 25.69
C GLY A 175 -2.48 -33.44 26.14
N HIS A 176 -2.11 -32.16 26.21
CA HIS A 176 -3.06 -31.08 26.53
C HIS A 176 -4.06 -30.85 25.40
N CYS A 177 -5.35 -30.73 25.73
CA CYS A 177 -6.39 -30.44 24.74
C CYS A 177 -6.27 -29.02 24.17
N LEU A 178 -6.31 -28.90 22.85
CA LEU A 178 -6.26 -27.63 22.11
C LEU A 178 -7.64 -27.02 21.82
N LYS A 179 -8.72 -27.61 22.35
CA LYS A 179 -10.09 -27.07 22.25
C LYS A 179 -10.38 -25.97 23.29
N HIS A 180 -9.35 -25.24 23.72
CA HIS A 180 -9.48 -24.19 24.72
C HIS A 180 -9.84 -22.86 24.05
N VAL A 181 -11.02 -22.33 24.38
CA VAL A 181 -11.57 -21.12 23.75
C VAL A 181 -11.15 -19.88 24.53
N ILE A 182 -10.65 -18.87 23.80
CA ILE A 182 -10.38 -17.54 24.32
C ILE A 182 -11.23 -16.55 23.51
N PRO A 183 -12.30 -15.95 24.09
CA PRO A 183 -13.15 -14.99 23.39
C PRO A 183 -12.36 -13.80 22.85
N ASN A 184 -12.80 -13.26 21.71
CA ASN A 184 -12.33 -11.97 21.21
C ASN A 184 -13.34 -10.86 21.52
N GLU A 185 -12.86 -9.78 22.12
CA GLU A 185 -13.66 -8.58 22.45
C GLU A 185 -13.33 -7.39 21.53
N ASP A 186 -12.38 -7.57 20.60
CA ASP A 186 -11.87 -6.51 19.72
C ASP A 186 -12.53 -6.58 18.34
N GLU A 187 -13.44 -5.63 18.07
CA GLU A 187 -14.21 -5.56 16.83
C GLU A 187 -13.33 -5.29 15.60
N ASP A 188 -12.26 -4.51 15.73
CA ASP A 188 -11.36 -4.20 14.61
C ASP A 188 -10.58 -5.46 14.18
N LEU A 189 -10.27 -6.38 15.11
CA LEU A 189 -9.66 -7.66 14.76
C LEU A 189 -10.61 -8.62 14.06
N LEU A 190 -11.88 -8.67 14.49
CA LEU A 190 -12.90 -9.45 13.79
C LEU A 190 -13.12 -8.89 12.38
N THR A 191 -13.17 -7.57 12.27
CA THR A 191 -13.27 -6.85 11.00
C THR A 191 -12.10 -7.21 10.08
N LEU A 192 -10.87 -7.15 10.59
CA LEU A 192 -9.68 -7.55 9.83
C LEU A 192 -9.75 -9.00 9.36
N ALA A 193 -10.10 -9.93 10.24
CA ALA A 193 -10.22 -11.36 9.91
C ALA A 193 -11.29 -11.61 8.81
N THR A 194 -12.45 -10.95 8.92
CA THR A 194 -13.55 -11.06 7.96
C THR A 194 -13.17 -10.52 6.56
N ASN A 195 -12.47 -9.38 6.52
CA ASN A 195 -11.99 -8.82 5.26
C ASN A 195 -10.89 -9.70 4.65
N ASN A 196 -9.95 -10.20 5.46
CA ASN A 196 -8.93 -11.17 5.03
C ASN A 196 -9.55 -12.42 4.39
N ARG A 197 -10.57 -13.01 5.03
CA ARG A 197 -11.30 -14.15 4.48
C ARG A 197 -11.90 -13.82 3.12
N SER A 198 -12.55 -12.68 3.01
CA SER A 198 -13.23 -12.29 1.77
C SER A 198 -12.24 -12.02 0.62
N LEU A 199 -11.02 -11.57 0.93
CA LEU A 199 -9.93 -11.39 -0.05
C LEU A 199 -9.31 -12.73 -0.51
N LEU A 200 -9.64 -13.87 0.11
CA LEU A 200 -9.28 -15.20 -0.40
C LEU A 200 -10.23 -15.71 -1.47
N GLU A 201 -11.41 -15.10 -1.62
CA GLU A 201 -12.41 -15.53 -2.60
C GLU A 201 -12.06 -14.98 -3.99
N PRO A 202 -11.77 -15.83 -5.00
CA PRO A 202 -11.31 -15.39 -6.33
C PRO A 202 -12.28 -14.45 -7.05
N GLU A 203 -13.57 -14.51 -6.71
CA GLU A 203 -14.63 -13.71 -7.28
C GLU A 203 -14.60 -12.25 -6.75
N LYS A 204 -13.99 -12.02 -5.58
CA LYS A 204 -13.82 -10.69 -4.98
C LYS A 204 -12.54 -10.06 -5.50
N LYS A 205 -12.66 -9.16 -6.49
CA LYS A 205 -11.51 -8.45 -7.06
C LYS A 205 -11.39 -7.03 -6.53
N VAL A 206 -10.16 -6.67 -6.20
CA VAL A 206 -9.76 -5.32 -5.84
C VAL A 206 -8.98 -4.67 -6.97
N ASP A 207 -9.31 -3.41 -7.25
CA ASP A 207 -8.57 -2.53 -8.15
C ASP A 207 -7.62 -1.64 -7.33
N LEU A 208 -6.35 -2.04 -7.28
CA LEU A 208 -5.34 -1.32 -6.51
C LEU A 208 -5.09 0.10 -7.04
N ILE A 209 -5.30 0.35 -8.34
CA ILE A 209 -5.15 1.69 -8.92
C ILE A 209 -6.23 2.60 -8.33
N LYS A 210 -7.49 2.16 -8.34
CA LYS A 210 -8.60 2.91 -7.72
C LYS A 210 -8.42 3.12 -6.23
N ILE A 211 -7.95 2.10 -5.50
CA ILE A 211 -7.61 2.27 -4.07
C ILE A 211 -6.57 3.38 -3.91
N ARG A 212 -5.53 3.39 -4.75
CA ARG A 212 -4.47 4.39 -4.69
C ARG A 212 -4.95 5.79 -5.01
N GLU A 213 -5.79 5.95 -6.01
CA GLU A 213 -6.42 7.22 -6.36
C GLU A 213 -7.27 7.74 -5.19
N LYS A 214 -8.14 6.88 -4.65
CA LYS A 214 -9.02 7.23 -3.53
C LYS A 214 -8.24 7.60 -2.27
N MET A 215 -7.27 6.78 -1.87
CA MET A 215 -6.38 7.09 -0.75
C MET A 215 -5.59 8.37 -0.98
N THR A 216 -5.11 8.63 -2.20
CA THR A 216 -4.39 9.86 -2.52
C THR A 216 -5.29 11.07 -2.31
N THR A 217 -6.54 11.05 -2.77
CA THR A 217 -7.48 12.16 -2.51
C THR A 217 -7.80 12.33 -1.04
N ILE A 218 -8.00 11.24 -0.30
CA ILE A 218 -8.23 11.33 1.16
C ILE A 218 -7.01 11.97 1.83
N PHE A 219 -5.80 11.52 1.51
CA PHE A 219 -4.57 12.07 2.05
C PHE A 219 -4.37 13.54 1.68
N LEU A 220 -4.75 13.94 0.48
CA LEU A 220 -4.74 15.34 0.05
C LEU A 220 -5.74 16.20 0.82
N GLY A 221 -7.00 15.75 0.93
CA GLY A 221 -8.06 16.48 1.65
C GLY A 221 -7.74 16.70 3.13
N GLU A 222 -7.01 15.77 3.75
CA GLU A 222 -6.54 15.84 5.13
C GLU A 222 -5.18 16.56 5.29
N GLY A 223 -4.55 16.99 4.19
CA GLY A 223 -3.27 17.72 4.18
C GLY A 223 -2.03 16.85 4.48
N ILE A 224 -2.14 15.53 4.34
CA ILE A 224 -1.14 14.52 4.77
C ILE A 224 0.11 14.48 3.89
N ILE A 225 -0.01 14.87 2.62
CA ILE A 225 1.05 14.63 1.61
C ILE A 225 2.28 15.53 1.82
N ASN A 226 2.11 16.68 2.50
CA ASN A 226 3.18 17.61 2.87
C ASN A 226 4.45 16.87 3.30
N GLU A 227 5.55 17.08 2.56
CA GLU A 227 6.88 16.55 2.90
C GLU A 227 7.35 16.99 4.29
N LYS A 228 6.71 18.02 4.86
CA LYS A 228 6.86 18.40 6.27
C LYS A 228 6.39 17.26 7.17
N SER A 229 7.31 16.74 7.99
CA SER A 229 7.13 15.69 8.98
C SER A 229 5.85 15.79 9.83
N TYR A 230 5.31 17.00 10.03
CA TYR A 230 4.13 17.29 10.84
C TYR A 230 2.85 16.57 10.39
N TYR A 231 2.49 16.59 9.10
CA TYR A 231 1.21 16.01 8.66
C TYR A 231 1.25 14.48 8.59
N ARG A 232 2.43 13.92 8.29
CA ARG A 232 2.70 12.48 8.42
C ARG A 232 2.59 12.02 9.87
N PHE A 233 3.13 12.79 10.80
CA PHE A 233 2.97 12.55 12.23
C PHE A 233 1.50 12.57 12.65
N LYS A 234 0.71 13.52 12.14
CA LYS A 234 -0.72 13.64 12.44
C LYS A 234 -1.54 12.45 11.94
N LEU A 235 -1.31 11.94 10.71
CA LEU A 235 -1.99 10.72 10.25
C LEU A 235 -1.57 9.50 11.08
N ASN A 236 -0.27 9.32 11.33
CA ASN A 236 0.19 8.24 12.22
C ASN A 236 -0.53 8.33 13.57
N GLN A 237 -0.58 9.52 14.18
CA GLN A 237 -1.29 9.75 15.44
C GLN A 237 -2.77 9.35 15.34
N LYS A 238 -3.50 9.82 14.32
CA LYS A 238 -4.92 9.45 14.13
C LYS A 238 -5.12 7.95 13.92
N VAL A 239 -4.24 7.28 13.19
CA VAL A 239 -4.31 5.83 13.01
C VAL A 239 -4.03 5.12 14.33
N HIS A 240 -3.08 5.61 15.14
CA HIS A 240 -2.81 5.12 16.50
C HIS A 240 -3.96 5.40 17.50
N GLU A 241 -4.80 6.42 17.26
CA GLU A 241 -6.01 6.68 18.07
C GLU A 241 -7.06 5.59 17.88
N ARG A 242 -7.21 5.06 16.66
CA ARG A 242 -8.10 3.92 16.38
C ARG A 242 -7.43 2.58 16.71
N PHE A 243 -6.27 2.33 16.10
CA PHE A 243 -5.48 1.13 16.30
C PHE A 243 -4.40 1.39 17.36
N ASN A 244 -4.78 1.24 18.63
CA ASN A 244 -3.86 1.48 19.74
C ASN A 244 -2.61 0.59 19.69
N ASP A 245 -1.59 0.93 20.49
CA ASP A 245 -0.31 0.22 20.50
C ASP A 245 -0.45 -1.28 20.84
N SER A 246 -1.46 -1.66 21.64
CA SER A 246 -1.72 -3.07 21.98
C SER A 246 -2.23 -3.84 20.76
N PHE A 247 -3.18 -3.26 20.02
CA PHE A 247 -3.71 -3.81 18.77
C PHE A 247 -2.58 -4.03 17.74
N LEU A 248 -1.78 -2.99 17.47
CA LEU A 248 -0.69 -3.08 16.48
C LEU A 248 0.37 -4.09 16.89
N LYS A 249 0.72 -4.15 18.19
CA LYS A 249 1.64 -5.15 18.73
C LYS A 249 1.13 -6.58 18.52
N ARG A 250 -0.18 -6.81 18.69
CA ARG A 250 -0.80 -8.13 18.43
C ARG A 250 -0.71 -8.54 16.95
N LEU A 251 -0.71 -7.55 16.03
CA LEU A 251 -0.51 -7.78 14.60
C LEU A 251 0.98 -7.94 14.20
N GLY A 252 1.92 -7.76 15.15
CA GLY A 252 3.35 -7.76 14.85
C GLY A 252 3.85 -6.47 14.19
N ILE A 253 3.05 -5.40 14.21
CA ILE A 253 3.40 -4.09 13.66
C ILE A 253 4.02 -3.25 14.78
N SER A 254 5.29 -2.85 14.63
CA SER A 254 5.92 -1.94 15.61
C SER A 254 5.54 -0.48 15.36
N LYS A 255 5.59 0.33 16.43
CA LYS A 255 5.17 1.74 16.46
C LYS A 255 5.88 2.62 15.44
N ASP A 256 7.14 2.32 15.13
CA ASP A 256 7.95 3.09 14.17
C ASP A 256 7.77 2.63 12.71
N VAL A 257 6.95 1.60 12.46
CA VAL A 257 6.87 0.87 11.19
C VAL A 257 5.56 1.12 10.44
N MET A 258 4.72 2.08 10.85
CA MET A 258 3.68 2.57 9.95
C MET A 258 4.31 3.35 8.79
N ARG A 259 4.67 2.60 7.76
CA ARG A 259 5.41 3.05 6.58
C ARG A 259 4.50 3.76 5.57
N ILE A 260 3.65 4.69 6.04
CA ILE A 260 2.72 5.46 5.18
C ILE A 260 3.47 6.12 4.02
N HIS A 261 4.69 6.58 4.26
CA HIS A 261 5.56 7.16 3.24
C HIS A 261 5.88 6.23 2.06
N LEU A 262 5.74 4.90 2.22
CA LEU A 262 5.90 3.93 1.15
C LEU A 262 4.71 3.84 0.20
N PHE A 263 3.56 4.42 0.59
CA PHE A 263 2.38 4.46 -0.28
C PHE A 263 2.71 5.09 -1.64
N TRP A 264 3.57 6.13 -1.65
CA TRP A 264 4.00 6.85 -2.84
C TRP A 264 5.42 6.50 -3.32
N LYS A 265 6.06 5.48 -2.72
CA LYS A 265 7.30 4.91 -3.27
C LYS A 265 6.96 3.84 -4.29
N THR A 266 7.76 3.77 -5.34
CA THR A 266 7.54 2.84 -6.45
C THR A 266 7.64 1.37 -6.00
N ARG A 267 6.50 0.67 -6.13
CA ARG A 267 6.29 -0.71 -6.55
C ARG A 267 6.57 -1.92 -5.65
N LYS A 268 7.24 -1.87 -4.48
CA LYS A 268 7.64 -3.14 -3.81
C LYS A 268 7.41 -3.34 -2.32
N GLU A 269 6.94 -2.35 -1.56
CA GLU A 269 7.14 -2.42 -0.10
C GLU A 269 5.90 -2.23 0.79
N LEU A 270 4.71 -2.00 0.24
CA LEU A 270 3.51 -1.89 1.09
C LEU A 270 2.81 -3.24 1.21
N ASP A 271 2.95 -3.87 2.38
CA ASP A 271 2.25 -5.10 2.76
C ASP A 271 0.73 -4.93 2.57
N PRO A 272 0.02 -5.91 1.97
CA PRO A 272 -1.45 -5.94 1.91
C PRO A 272 -2.15 -5.55 3.22
N LEU A 273 -1.59 -5.97 4.36
CA LEU A 273 -2.13 -5.65 5.68
C LEU A 273 -2.25 -4.13 5.91
N PHE A 274 -1.30 -3.32 5.42
CA PHE A 274 -1.38 -1.87 5.55
C PHE A 274 -2.50 -1.26 4.71
N TYR A 275 -2.72 -1.74 3.49
CA TYR A 275 -3.86 -1.28 2.68
C TYR A 275 -5.18 -1.61 3.40
N ILE A 276 -5.29 -2.81 3.94
CA ILE A 276 -6.50 -3.26 4.65
C ILE A 276 -6.76 -2.41 5.89
N LEU A 277 -5.74 -2.17 6.72
CA LEU A 277 -5.86 -1.33 7.91
C LEU A 277 -6.27 0.10 7.55
N LEU A 278 -5.70 0.69 6.50
CA LEU A 278 -6.10 2.04 6.05
C LEU A 278 -7.56 2.06 5.54
N MET A 279 -7.98 1.06 4.79
CA MET A 279 -9.37 0.97 4.30
C MET A 279 -10.36 0.81 5.47
N ILE A 280 -10.03 -0.04 6.46
CA ILE A 280 -10.81 -0.18 7.69
C ILE A 280 -10.85 1.14 8.46
N TYR A 281 -9.71 1.83 8.58
CA TYR A 281 -9.63 3.12 9.26
C TYR A 281 -10.57 4.16 8.64
N PHE A 282 -10.55 4.32 7.30
CA PHE A 282 -11.31 5.36 6.61
C PHE A 282 -12.79 5.05 6.39
N SER A 283 -13.15 3.77 6.21
CA SER A 283 -14.51 3.40 5.81
C SER A 283 -15.11 2.26 6.64
N GLY A 284 -14.45 1.78 7.68
CA GLY A 284 -14.94 0.71 8.56
C GLY A 284 -14.63 -0.70 8.06
N SER A 285 -14.60 -0.92 6.75
CA SER A 285 -14.21 -2.21 6.14
C SER A 285 -13.61 -2.01 4.74
N VAL A 286 -12.99 -3.06 4.19
CA VAL A 286 -12.46 -3.03 2.82
C VAL A 286 -13.59 -2.83 1.81
N PHE A 287 -14.71 -3.54 1.96
CA PHE A 287 -15.80 -3.44 0.99
C PHE A 287 -16.55 -2.11 1.06
N GLN A 288 -16.79 -1.57 2.25
CA GLN A 288 -17.34 -0.21 2.37
C GLN A 288 -16.40 0.83 1.74
N PHE A 289 -15.09 0.66 1.90
CA PHE A 289 -14.12 1.53 1.23
C PHE A 289 -14.21 1.41 -0.30
N LEU A 290 -14.41 0.21 -0.85
CA LEU A 290 -14.51 0.00 -2.29
C LEU A 290 -15.84 0.50 -2.89
N GLU A 291 -16.95 0.36 -2.14
CA GLU A 291 -18.30 0.72 -2.58
C GLU A 291 -18.59 2.22 -2.47
N GLN A 292 -17.95 2.92 -1.53
CA GLN A 292 -18.18 4.35 -1.33
C GLN A 292 -17.75 5.15 -2.57
N GLU A 293 -18.70 5.89 -3.16
CA GLU A 293 -18.46 6.81 -4.25
C GLU A 293 -17.43 7.87 -3.87
N PHE A 294 -16.62 8.26 -4.85
CA PHE A 294 -15.54 9.21 -4.64
C PHE A 294 -15.23 9.93 -5.96
N GLU A 295 -15.05 11.24 -5.87
CA GLU A 295 -14.60 12.08 -6.97
C GLU A 295 -13.08 12.28 -6.88
N TYR A 296 -12.34 11.77 -7.87
CA TYR A 296 -10.90 11.95 -7.93
C TYR A 296 -10.54 13.38 -8.35
N ALA A 297 -10.28 14.22 -7.35
CA ALA A 297 -9.89 15.61 -7.51
C ALA A 297 -8.52 15.89 -6.87
N PRO A 298 -7.40 15.39 -7.43
CA PRO A 298 -6.07 15.49 -6.82
C PRO A 298 -5.53 16.93 -6.71
N PHE A 299 -6.18 17.89 -7.36
CA PHE A 299 -5.90 19.32 -7.24
C PHE A 299 -7.15 20.11 -6.80
N GLY A 300 -8.20 19.41 -6.33
CA GLY A 300 -9.52 19.97 -6.08
C GLY A 300 -10.32 20.21 -7.36
N ASN A 301 -11.57 20.67 -7.22
CA ASN A 301 -12.49 20.87 -8.35
C ASN A 301 -12.32 22.26 -9.02
N GLY A 302 -11.34 23.03 -8.57
CA GLY A 302 -11.17 24.42 -8.98
C GLY A 302 -12.36 25.32 -8.60
N PRO A 303 -12.43 26.53 -9.17
CA PRO A 303 -11.39 27.16 -9.98
C PRO A 303 -10.09 27.38 -9.19
N TRP A 304 -8.93 27.47 -9.85
CA TRP A 304 -7.61 27.64 -9.21
C TRP A 304 -7.10 29.08 -9.31
N LYS A 305 -6.22 29.44 -8.37
CA LYS A 305 -5.62 30.79 -8.29
C LYS A 305 -4.67 31.06 -9.46
N CYS A 306 -4.74 32.25 -10.02
CA CYS A 306 -3.66 32.76 -10.87
C CYS A 306 -2.45 33.14 -10.00
N LEU A 307 -1.26 32.61 -10.30
CA LEU A 307 -0.02 32.89 -9.57
C LEU A 307 0.88 33.91 -10.26
N ASN A 308 0.48 34.40 -11.43
CA ASN A 308 1.12 35.50 -12.11
C ASN A 308 0.83 36.82 -11.39
N ARG A 309 1.87 37.40 -10.79
CA ARG A 309 1.82 38.68 -10.05
C ARG A 309 1.43 39.89 -10.90
N VAL A 310 1.71 39.87 -12.21
CA VAL A 310 1.32 40.97 -13.12
C VAL A 310 -0.08 40.78 -13.71
N CYS A 311 -0.71 39.63 -13.47
CA CYS A 311 -2.07 39.41 -13.90
C CYS A 311 -3.03 40.26 -13.05
N LYS A 312 -3.99 40.94 -13.70
CA LYS A 312 -5.09 41.64 -13.03
C LYS A 312 -5.85 40.78 -12.01
N TYR A 313 -5.85 39.46 -12.21
CA TYR A 313 -6.52 38.47 -11.38
C TYR A 313 -5.56 37.66 -10.51
N TYR A 314 -4.39 38.21 -10.17
CA TYR A 314 -3.45 37.58 -9.23
C TYR A 314 -4.15 37.15 -7.92
N GLU A 315 -3.88 35.92 -7.50
CA GLU A 315 -4.50 35.22 -6.36
C GLU A 315 -6.03 35.04 -6.41
N LYS A 316 -6.68 35.42 -7.51
CA LYS A 316 -8.10 35.14 -7.76
C LYS A 316 -8.28 33.80 -8.45
N HIS A 317 -9.37 33.11 -8.14
CA HIS A 317 -9.70 31.80 -8.70
C HIS A 317 -10.32 31.94 -10.10
N VAL A 318 -9.47 32.07 -11.12
CA VAL A 318 -9.88 32.31 -12.52
C VAL A 318 -9.56 31.16 -13.47
N ILE A 319 -8.72 30.21 -13.04
CA ILE A 319 -8.37 29.03 -13.83
C ILE A 319 -9.50 28.02 -13.70
N LYS A 320 -10.16 27.68 -14.81
CA LYS A 320 -11.36 26.81 -14.80
C LYS A 320 -11.09 25.36 -15.22
N SER A 321 -9.97 25.12 -15.91
CA SER A 321 -9.59 23.82 -16.41
C SER A 321 -8.11 23.57 -16.17
N VAL A 322 -7.77 22.32 -15.93
CA VAL A 322 -6.42 21.83 -15.69
C VAL A 322 -6.21 20.58 -16.52
N GLU A 323 -5.03 20.43 -17.11
CA GLU A 323 -4.61 19.18 -17.72
C GLU A 323 -3.92 18.33 -16.66
N ILE A 324 -4.44 17.14 -16.40
CA ILE A 324 -3.89 16.22 -15.39
C ILE A 324 -3.22 15.05 -16.11
N SER A 325 -2.00 14.75 -15.71
CA SER A 325 -1.23 13.59 -16.14
C SER A 325 -0.59 12.90 -14.93
N PHE A 326 0.14 11.82 -15.16
CA PHE A 326 0.80 11.04 -14.12
C PHE A 326 2.28 10.89 -14.41
N ILE A 327 3.12 11.24 -13.43
CA ILE A 327 4.56 11.00 -13.49
C ILE A 327 4.92 9.60 -12.98
N LYS A 328 6.19 9.21 -13.12
CA LYS A 328 6.69 7.91 -12.65
C LYS A 328 6.32 7.68 -11.18
N GLY A 329 5.66 6.54 -10.92
CA GLY A 329 5.21 6.17 -9.58
C GLY A 329 3.75 6.51 -9.27
N GLY A 330 3.00 7.04 -10.24
CA GLY A 330 1.57 7.31 -10.11
C GLY A 330 1.24 8.57 -9.33
N ARG A 331 2.21 9.48 -9.19
CA ARG A 331 1.95 10.81 -8.60
C ARG A 331 1.22 11.67 -9.63
N PRO A 332 0.15 12.37 -9.24
CA PRO A 332 -0.55 13.27 -10.15
C PRO A 332 0.34 14.47 -10.45
N TRP A 333 0.38 14.87 -11.71
CA TRP A 333 0.98 16.11 -12.17
C TRP A 333 -0.09 16.89 -12.91
N ALA A 334 -0.09 18.21 -12.76
CA ALA A 334 -1.06 19.06 -13.43
C ALA A 334 -0.43 20.29 -14.07
N LEU A 335 -0.96 20.64 -15.24
CA LEU A 335 -0.67 21.86 -15.97
C LEU A 335 -1.87 22.80 -15.89
N PHE A 336 -1.67 23.93 -15.22
CA PHE A 336 -2.65 24.99 -15.05
C PHE A 336 -2.36 26.08 -16.07
N CYS A 337 -3.37 26.48 -16.84
CA CYS A 337 -3.26 27.60 -17.77
C CYS A 337 -4.24 28.70 -17.37
N CYS A 338 -3.74 29.91 -17.09
CA CYS A 338 -4.61 31.03 -16.79
C CYS A 338 -5.16 31.66 -18.07
N ASN A 339 -6.47 31.55 -18.27
CA ASN A 339 -7.16 32.10 -19.44
C ASN A 339 -7.05 33.64 -19.58
N GLU A 340 -6.76 34.34 -18.47
CA GLU A 340 -6.69 35.80 -18.44
C GLU A 340 -5.30 36.36 -18.76
N CYS A 341 -4.22 35.61 -18.44
CA CYS A 341 -2.84 36.08 -18.66
C CYS A 341 -1.99 35.17 -19.55
N GLY A 342 -2.47 33.97 -19.85
CA GLY A 342 -1.77 32.93 -20.61
C GLY A 342 -0.58 32.29 -19.90
N CYS A 343 -0.34 32.58 -18.62
CA CYS A 343 0.68 31.88 -17.85
C CYS A 343 0.31 30.42 -17.67
N LYS A 344 1.34 29.56 -17.78
CA LYS A 344 1.24 28.15 -17.46
C LYS A 344 2.05 27.81 -16.22
N TYR A 345 1.43 27.04 -15.34
CA TYR A 345 2.03 26.57 -14.10
C TYR A 345 2.02 25.05 -14.08
N GLU A 346 3.13 24.43 -13.67
CA GLU A 346 3.10 23.02 -13.30
C GLU A 346 2.95 22.84 -11.80
N TRP A 347 2.21 21.81 -11.41
CA TRP A 347 2.03 21.43 -10.01
C TRP A 347 2.29 19.93 -9.87
N LEU A 348 3.40 19.55 -9.22
CA LEU A 348 3.79 18.15 -9.00
C LEU A 348 3.08 17.49 -7.80
N ASN A 349 2.38 18.28 -6.99
CA ASN A 349 1.47 17.93 -5.88
C ASN A 349 1.15 19.22 -5.12
N TYR A 350 0.12 19.25 -4.26
CA TYR A 350 -0.22 20.41 -3.41
C TYR A 350 0.95 21.04 -2.61
N ASP A 351 2.05 20.30 -2.42
CA ASP A 351 3.20 20.68 -1.59
C ASP A 351 4.28 21.47 -2.31
N ASP A 352 4.34 21.37 -3.65
CA ASP A 352 5.29 22.15 -4.43
C ASP A 352 4.68 23.51 -4.76
N VAL A 353 5.48 24.57 -4.64
CA VAL A 353 5.11 25.88 -5.16
C VAL A 353 4.89 25.70 -6.66
N ALA A 354 3.68 26.01 -7.15
CA ALA A 354 3.41 25.88 -8.58
C ALA A 354 4.44 26.70 -9.36
N LEU A 355 5.20 26.01 -10.21
CA LEU A 355 6.31 26.59 -10.95
C LEU A 355 5.77 27.20 -12.23
N ILE A 356 6.11 28.46 -12.49
CA ILE A 356 5.80 29.10 -13.76
C ILE A 356 6.71 28.47 -14.82
N ILE A 357 6.14 27.63 -15.69
CA ILE A 357 6.89 27.01 -16.79
C ILE A 357 6.86 27.88 -18.04
N GLU A 358 5.77 28.61 -18.26
CA GLU A 358 5.63 29.58 -19.35
C GLU A 358 4.98 30.86 -18.81
N PRO A 359 5.68 32.02 -18.89
CA PRO A 359 5.22 33.28 -18.33
C PRO A 359 4.02 33.89 -19.07
N GLY A 360 3.66 33.42 -20.27
CA GLY A 360 2.49 33.94 -21.01
C GLY A 360 2.62 35.41 -21.47
N PRO A 361 1.70 35.89 -22.32
CA PRO A 361 1.80 37.19 -22.98
C PRO A 361 1.73 38.40 -22.03
N VAL A 362 0.92 38.33 -20.97
CA VAL A 362 0.76 39.47 -20.04
C VAL A 362 2.04 39.70 -19.22
N TRP A 363 2.70 38.64 -18.79
CA TRP A 363 4.01 38.74 -18.13
C TRP A 363 5.07 39.30 -19.06
N LEU A 364 5.16 38.76 -20.29
CA LEU A 364 6.15 39.21 -21.26
C LEU A 364 6.00 40.70 -21.59
N SER A 365 4.77 41.17 -21.81
CA SER A 365 4.49 42.58 -22.06
C SER A 365 4.87 43.48 -20.89
N GLU A 366 4.62 43.04 -19.65
CA GLU A 366 4.97 43.82 -18.47
C GLU A 366 6.50 43.87 -18.25
N CYS A 367 7.20 42.76 -18.49
CA CYS A 367 8.66 42.76 -18.51
C CYS A 367 9.22 43.76 -19.53
N GLU A 368 8.71 43.78 -20.77
CA GLU A 368 9.16 44.72 -21.81
C GLU A 368 9.00 46.18 -21.38
N LYS A 369 7.85 46.54 -20.76
CA LYS A 369 7.63 47.90 -20.23
C LYS A 369 8.63 48.25 -19.12
N LEU A 370 8.82 47.36 -18.15
CA LEU A 370 9.77 47.57 -17.05
C LEU A 370 11.22 47.64 -17.52
N PHE A 371 11.55 46.97 -18.64
CA PHE A 371 12.86 47.11 -19.28
C PHE A 371 13.04 48.45 -19.97
N GLN A 372 12.00 49.00 -20.60
CA GLN A 372 12.02 50.34 -21.22
C GLN A 372 12.04 51.49 -20.20
N ASN A 373 11.53 51.28 -18.98
CA ASN A 373 11.56 52.26 -17.90
C ASN A 373 12.93 52.31 -17.19
N TRP A 374 13.39 53.53 -16.89
CA TRP A 374 14.67 53.80 -16.21
C TRP A 374 14.59 53.66 -14.68
N GLU A 375 13.41 53.82 -14.11
CA GLU A 375 13.15 53.64 -12.68
C GLU A 375 12.26 52.42 -12.48
N VAL A 376 12.71 51.49 -11.64
CA VAL A 376 12.01 50.25 -11.31
C VAL A 376 12.04 50.11 -9.79
N THR A 377 10.88 49.87 -9.18
CA THR A 377 10.71 49.65 -7.73
C THR A 377 11.14 48.24 -7.32
N PHE A 378 11.37 48.01 -6.03
CA PHE A 378 11.75 46.69 -5.52
C PHE A 378 10.69 45.61 -5.80
N ASN A 379 9.41 45.96 -5.73
CA ASN A 379 8.32 45.03 -6.06
C ASN A 379 8.30 44.64 -7.54
N GLU A 380 8.59 45.60 -8.42
CA GLU A 380 8.74 45.36 -9.86
C GLU A 380 10.01 44.56 -10.18
N MET A 381 11.09 44.71 -9.41
CA MET A 381 12.26 43.83 -9.49
C MET A 381 11.93 42.38 -9.12
N TYR A 382 11.13 42.17 -8.08
CA TYR A 382 10.71 40.83 -7.69
C TYR A 382 9.89 40.13 -8.79
N ILE A 383 9.14 40.90 -9.59
CA ILE A 383 8.46 40.41 -10.79
C ILE A 383 9.47 40.05 -11.89
N LEU A 384 10.56 40.80 -12.05
CA LEU A 384 11.59 40.54 -13.07
C LEU A 384 12.51 39.35 -12.76
N PHE A 385 12.68 38.96 -11.48
CA PHE A 385 13.77 38.06 -11.06
C PHE A 385 13.32 36.70 -10.51
N THR A 386 12.29 36.08 -11.07
CA THR A 386 12.13 34.63 -10.89
C THR A 386 13.29 33.92 -11.59
N ARG A 387 13.99 32.99 -10.90
CA ARG A 387 15.20 32.31 -11.41
C ARG A 387 15.01 31.75 -12.83
N ASP A 388 13.86 31.15 -13.09
CA ASP A 388 13.53 30.51 -14.37
C ASP A 388 13.35 31.52 -15.52
N PHE A 389 12.92 32.76 -15.22
CA PHE A 389 12.82 33.83 -16.23
C PHE A 389 14.19 34.31 -16.68
N MET A 390 15.15 34.49 -15.77
CA MET A 390 16.49 34.93 -16.13
C MET A 390 17.20 33.92 -17.04
N ASP A 391 17.01 32.63 -16.79
CA ASP A 391 17.56 31.56 -17.62
C ASP A 391 16.89 31.51 -19.01
N GLN A 392 15.57 31.68 -19.10
CA GLN A 392 14.86 31.75 -20.39
C GLN A 392 15.18 33.04 -21.15
N TRP A 393 15.21 34.20 -20.51
CA TRP A 393 15.44 35.49 -21.16
C TRP A 393 16.87 35.62 -21.69
N ASN A 394 17.89 35.20 -20.92
CA ASN A 394 19.29 35.20 -21.39
C ASN A 394 19.50 34.38 -22.67
N LYS A 395 18.62 33.40 -22.93
CA LYS A 395 18.65 32.58 -24.15
C LYS A 395 18.14 33.33 -25.40
N TYR A 396 17.24 34.31 -25.23
CA TYR A 396 16.59 35.02 -26.35
C TYR A 396 17.03 36.49 -26.46
N HIS A 397 17.47 37.11 -25.37
CA HIS A 397 17.86 38.52 -25.28
C HIS A 397 19.01 38.72 -24.27
N PRO A 398 20.28 38.58 -24.68
CA PRO A 398 21.41 38.74 -23.77
C PRO A 398 21.50 40.18 -23.24
N ILE A 399 21.24 40.38 -21.95
CA ILE A 399 21.43 41.67 -21.25
C ILE A 399 22.88 41.75 -20.76
N SER A 400 23.54 42.90 -20.91
CA SER A 400 24.88 43.07 -20.33
C SER A 400 24.81 43.07 -18.78
N PRO A 401 25.75 42.41 -18.09
CA PRO A 401 25.82 42.44 -16.63
C PRO A 401 25.87 43.86 -16.03
N GLU A 402 26.37 44.86 -16.76
CA GLU A 402 26.34 46.25 -16.28
C GLU A 402 24.94 46.87 -16.33
N HIS A 403 24.15 46.62 -17.38
CA HIS A 403 22.77 47.08 -17.48
C HIS A 403 21.88 46.40 -16.42
N PHE A 404 22.17 45.14 -16.11
CA PHE A 404 21.52 44.42 -15.02
C PHE A 404 21.85 45.03 -13.64
N LYS A 405 23.13 45.28 -13.37
CA LYS A 405 23.57 45.90 -12.11
C LYS A 405 23.02 47.32 -11.96
N SER A 406 22.99 48.13 -13.01
CA SER A 406 22.49 49.51 -12.90
C SER A 406 21.02 49.57 -12.46
N LYS A 407 20.20 48.57 -12.84
CA LYS A 407 18.81 48.47 -12.38
C LYS A 407 18.68 47.96 -10.94
N CYS A 408 19.39 46.90 -10.55
CA CYS A 408 19.30 46.32 -9.19
C CYS A 408 19.76 47.26 -8.07
N PHE A 409 20.60 48.23 -8.43
CA PHE A 409 21.19 49.19 -7.52
C PHE A 409 20.69 50.63 -7.77
N SER A 410 19.50 50.77 -8.38
CA SER A 410 18.85 52.07 -8.59
C SER A 410 18.75 52.83 -7.25
N LYS A 411 18.79 54.16 -7.33
CA LYS A 411 18.85 55.03 -6.15
C LYS A 411 17.63 54.82 -5.23
N SER A 412 16.45 54.59 -5.80
CA SER A 412 15.21 54.34 -5.05
C SER A 412 15.26 53.06 -4.22
N ILE A 413 15.81 51.97 -4.73
CA ILE A 413 15.87 50.67 -4.01
C ILE A 413 16.83 50.74 -2.83
N LYS A 414 17.95 51.47 -2.98
CA LYS A 414 18.91 51.71 -1.89
C LYS A 414 18.32 52.58 -0.79
N GLU A 415 17.44 53.51 -1.14
CA GLU A 415 16.74 54.39 -0.19
C GLU A 415 15.59 53.66 0.53
N GLU A 416 14.87 52.77 -0.16
CA GLU A 416 13.72 52.03 0.37
C GLU A 416 14.10 50.81 1.23
N PHE A 417 15.22 50.13 0.92
CA PHE A 417 15.68 48.93 1.65
C PHE A 417 17.20 48.92 1.93
N PRO A 418 17.73 49.85 2.75
CA PRO A 418 19.16 49.99 3.01
C PRO A 418 19.80 48.74 3.66
N GLN A 419 19.02 47.89 4.33
CA GLN A 419 19.46 46.67 5.01
C GLN A 419 19.91 45.53 4.09
N LEU A 420 19.52 45.53 2.81
CA LEU A 420 19.92 44.50 1.84
C LEU A 420 21.34 44.73 1.27
N PHE A 421 21.93 45.88 1.54
CA PHE A 421 23.21 46.34 0.97
C PHE A 421 24.30 46.59 2.04
N LYS A 422 24.07 46.14 3.27
CA LYS A 422 25.03 46.21 4.38
C LYS A 422 25.75 44.89 4.61
#